data_AF-A0A7C3QNS4-F1
#
_entry.id   AF-A0A7C3QNS4-F1
#
_cell.length_a   1.000
_cell.length_b   1.000
_cell.length_c   1.000
_cell.angle_alpha   90.00
_cell.angle_beta   90.00
_cell.angle_gamma   90.00
#
_symmetry.space_group_name_H-M   'P 1'
#
loop_
_entity.id
_entity.type
_entity.pdbx_description
1 polymer ?
#
loop_
_entity_poly.entity_id
_entity_poly.type
_entity_poly.pdbx_seq_one_letter_code
_entity_poly.pdbx_strand_id
1 'polypeptide(L)'
;MSIEYDEKGKYYTDVVTKIAVPAIIQTTDHLIRGLVHVRQGERLKDELEGQGHFLAVTSAVIQDRDGQAAFKSQFLAVQKQHIIWIMPADEIENKDAGA
;
A
#
# COMPACT_ATOMS: atom_id res chain seq x y z
N MET A 1 17.26 7.59 -21.22
CA MET A 1 15.92 7.26 -21.74
C MET A 1 16.02 7.17 -23.24
N SER A 2 16.02 5.95 -23.78
CA SER A 2 16.01 5.67 -25.22
C SER A 2 14.65 5.09 -25.56
N ILE A 3 13.84 5.83 -26.31
CA ILE A 3 12.57 5.35 -26.84
C ILE A 3 12.91 4.53 -28.09
N GLU A 4 12.66 3.22 -28.07
CA GLU A 4 12.79 2.37 -29.25
C GLU A 4 11.51 2.45 -30.08
N TYR A 5 11.66 2.63 -31.39
CA TYR A 5 10.57 2.80 -32.36
C TYR A 5 10.50 1.59 -33.30
N ASP A 6 9.28 1.12 -33.58
CA ASP A 6 9.00 0.19 -34.69
C ASP A 6 8.29 0.95 -35.84
N GLU A 7 8.47 0.49 -37.08
CA GLU A 7 8.07 1.14 -38.35
C GLU A 7 6.55 1.45 -38.48
N LYS A 8 5.73 0.99 -37.52
CA LYS A 8 4.28 1.23 -37.46
C LYS A 8 3.84 2.33 -36.50
N GLY A 9 4.77 3.08 -35.89
CA GLY A 9 4.43 4.22 -35.03
C GLY A 9 3.66 3.86 -33.76
N LYS A 10 3.74 2.59 -33.33
CA LYS A 10 3.10 2.12 -32.09
C LYS A 10 4.10 2.29 -30.94
N TYR A 11 3.84 3.26 -30.09
CA TYR A 11 4.58 3.49 -28.86
C TYR A 11 4.31 2.33 -27.90
N TYR A 12 5.34 1.53 -27.59
CA TYR A 12 5.31 0.62 -26.44
C TYR A 12 5.91 1.38 -25.26
N THR A 13 5.08 1.79 -24.31
CA THR A 13 5.56 2.22 -22.99
C THR A 13 5.95 1.00 -22.17
N ASP A 14 6.99 1.11 -21.34
CA ASP A 14 7.34 0.07 -20.38
C ASP A 14 6.12 -0.32 -19.54
N VAL A 15 5.83 -1.62 -19.47
CA VAL A 15 4.75 -2.15 -18.63
C VAL A 15 5.18 -2.03 -17.17
N VAL A 16 4.55 -1.12 -16.42
CA VAL A 16 4.82 -0.96 -14.99
C VAL A 16 4.00 -1.99 -14.21
N THR A 17 4.63 -3.10 -13.84
CA THR A 17 4.02 -4.12 -12.97
C THR A 17 3.91 -3.58 -11.54
N LYS A 18 2.76 -3.79 -10.88
CA LYS A 18 2.54 -3.46 -9.46
C LYS A 18 2.31 -4.72 -8.65
N ILE A 19 2.87 -4.76 -7.45
CA ILE A 19 2.75 -5.85 -6.48
C ILE A 19 1.87 -5.37 -5.32
N ALA A 20 0.85 -6.15 -4.99
CA ALA A 20 0.00 -5.90 -3.83
C ALA A 20 0.70 -6.41 -2.57
N VAL A 21 1.01 -5.50 -1.65
CA VAL A 21 1.64 -5.76 -0.35
C VAL A 21 0.57 -5.62 0.74
N PRO A 22 0.24 -6.69 1.47
CA PRO A 22 -0.58 -6.61 2.66
C PRO A 22 0.08 -5.68 3.67
N ALA A 23 -0.64 -4.66 4.14
CA ALA A 23 -0.09 -3.66 5.04
C ALA A 23 -1.03 -3.37 6.21
N ILE A 24 -0.40 -3.01 7.33
CA ILE A 24 -1.06 -2.48 8.52
C ILE A 24 -0.58 -1.05 8.70
N ILE A 25 -1.52 -0.14 8.83
CA ILE A 25 -1.29 1.30 8.85
C ILE A 25 -1.94 1.86 10.12
N GLN A 26 -1.15 2.51 10.96
CA GLN A 26 -1.66 3.25 12.10
C GLN A 26 -1.82 4.72 11.74
N THR A 27 -3.02 5.23 11.97
CA THR A 27 -3.33 6.67 11.93
C THR A 27 -3.48 7.21 13.35
N THR A 28 -3.86 8.48 13.49
CA THR A 28 -4.10 9.10 14.81
C THR A 28 -5.18 8.40 15.63
N ASP A 29 -6.20 7.85 14.96
CA ASP A 29 -7.40 7.32 15.64
C ASP A 29 -7.75 5.88 15.26
N HIS A 30 -7.28 5.41 14.10
CA HIS A 30 -7.70 4.13 13.53
C HIS A 30 -6.52 3.29 13.09
N LEU A 31 -6.71 1.97 13.17
CA LEU A 31 -5.82 0.98 12.57
C LEU A 31 -6.45 0.49 11.26
N ILE A 32 -5.71 0.60 10.16
CA ILE A 32 -6.18 0.20 8.84
C ILE A 32 -5.40 -1.04 8.40
N ARG A 33 -6.11 -2.06 7.93
CA ARG A 33 -5.54 -3.25 7.30
C ARG A 33 -6.00 -3.29 5.86
N GLY A 34 -5.09 -3.52 4.91
CA GLY A 34 -5.45 -3.59 3.49
C GLY A 34 -4.27 -3.93 2.60
N LEU A 35 -4.40 -3.65 1.31
CA LEU A 35 -3.35 -3.90 0.32
C LEU A 35 -2.84 -2.56 -0.24
N VAL A 36 -1.52 -2.38 -0.20
CA VAL A 36 -0.81 -1.25 -0.83
C VAL A 36 -0.14 -1.76 -2.09
N HIS A 37 -0.27 -1.03 -3.19
CA HIS A 37 0.31 -1.44 -4.48
C HIS A 37 1.62 -0.70 -4.73
N VAL A 38 2.74 -1.40 -4.59
CA VAL A 38 4.08 -0.87 -4.87
C VAL A 38 4.52 -1.28 -6.28
N ARG A 39 5.39 -0.49 -6.92
CA ARG A 39 5.95 -0.90 -8.21
C ARG A 39 6.92 -2.06 -8.02
N GLN A 40 7.00 -2.94 -9.02
CA GLN A 40 7.92 -4.06 -8.98
C GLN A 40 9.37 -3.57 -8.82
N GLY A 41 10.07 -4.10 -7.81
CA GLY A 41 11.45 -3.72 -7.48
C GLY A 41 11.57 -2.50 -6.56
N GLU A 42 10.47 -1.79 -6.30
CA GLU A 42 10.42 -0.71 -5.31
C GLU A 42 10.00 -1.25 -3.93
N ARG A 43 10.42 -0.54 -2.89
CA ARG A 43 10.07 -0.84 -1.50
C ARG A 43 8.82 -0.07 -1.10
N LEU A 44 8.12 -0.56 -0.08
CA LEU A 44 7.02 0.19 0.54
C LEU A 44 7.44 1.61 0.97
N LYS A 45 8.70 1.75 1.41
CA LYS A 45 9.31 3.05 1.73
C LYS A 45 9.31 4.00 0.52
N ASP A 46 9.66 3.52 -0.66
CA ASP A 46 9.77 4.36 -1.87
C ASP A 46 8.39 4.90 -2.28
N GLU A 47 7.33 4.07 -2.15
CA GLU A 47 5.95 4.50 -2.38
C GLU A 47 5.49 5.58 -1.38
N LEU A 48 5.93 5.51 -0.12
CA LEU A 48 5.65 6.52 0.90
C LEU A 48 6.38 7.84 0.63
N GLU A 49 7.62 7.79 0.16
CA GLU A 49 8.43 8.98 -0.15
C GLU A 49 8.07 9.61 -1.52
N GLY A 50 7.29 8.93 -2.36
CA GLY A 50 6.80 9.47 -3.63
C GLY A 50 5.95 10.74 -3.49
N GLN A 51 5.87 11.52 -4.58
CA GLN A 51 5.31 12.90 -4.59
C GLN A 51 3.81 13.02 -4.26
N GLY A 52 3.06 11.91 -4.20
CA GLY A 52 1.64 11.93 -3.84
C GLY A 52 1.42 12.10 -2.33
N HIS A 53 0.44 12.91 -1.95
CA HIS A 53 0.04 13.08 -0.54
C HIS A 53 -0.79 11.91 0.01
N PHE A 54 -1.43 11.14 -0.86
CA PHE A 54 -2.27 10.02 -0.46
C PHE A 54 -1.59 8.69 -0.78
N LEU A 55 -1.72 7.75 0.15
CA LEU A 55 -1.41 6.35 -0.05
C LEU A 55 -2.71 5.62 -0.41
N ALA A 56 -2.70 4.94 -1.56
CA ALA A 56 -3.84 4.12 -1.99
C ALA A 56 -3.83 2.77 -1.27
N VAL A 57 -4.94 2.45 -0.60
CA VAL A 57 -5.17 1.18 0.08
C VAL A 57 -6.42 0.54 -0.49
N THR A 58 -6.32 -0.70 -0.95
CA THR A 58 -7.48 -1.47 -1.43
C THR A 58 -7.86 -2.56 -0.44
N SER A 59 -9.11 -3.03 -0.50
CA SER A 59 -9.65 -4.04 0.43
C SER A 59 -9.41 -3.65 1.89
N ALA A 60 -9.66 -2.39 2.21
CA ALA A 60 -9.37 -1.79 3.50
C ALA A 60 -10.40 -2.22 4.55
N VAL A 61 -9.91 -2.63 5.72
CA VAL A 61 -10.66 -2.81 6.96
C VAL A 61 -10.13 -1.80 7.96
N ILE A 62 -11.00 -0.94 8.47
CA ILE A 62 -10.66 0.14 9.40
C ILE A 62 -11.18 -0.27 10.78
N GLN A 63 -10.28 -0.37 11.73
CA GLN A 63 -10.56 -0.67 13.13
C GLN A 63 -10.49 0.62 13.95
N ASP A 64 -11.41 0.78 14.89
CA ASP A 64 -11.37 1.85 15.89
C ASP A 64 -10.30 1.60 16.97
N ARG A 65 -10.24 2.49 17.97
CA ARG A 65 -9.31 2.40 19.10
C ARG A 65 -9.54 1.16 19.98
N ASP A 66 -10.74 0.61 19.96
CA ASP A 66 -11.12 -0.58 20.72
C ASP A 66 -10.87 -1.88 19.92
N GLY A 67 -10.30 -1.76 18.70
CA GLY A 67 -9.99 -2.87 17.81
C GLY A 67 -11.20 -3.40 17.05
N GLN A 68 -12.38 -2.78 17.19
CA GLN A 68 -13.58 -3.20 16.49
C GLN A 68 -13.55 -2.69 15.05
N ALA A 69 -13.99 -3.53 14.11
CA ALA A 69 -14.06 -3.15 12.70
C ALA A 69 -15.17 -2.11 12.49
N ALA A 70 -14.79 -0.84 12.46
CA ALA A 70 -15.71 0.27 12.27
C ALA A 70 -16.21 0.35 10.82
N PHE A 71 -15.31 0.17 9.83
CA PHE A 71 -15.64 0.33 8.41
C PHE A 71 -14.87 -0.63 7.50
N LYS A 72 -15.46 -0.92 6.32
CA LYS A 72 -14.79 -1.62 5.22
C LYS A 72 -14.94 -0.83 3.92
N SER A 73 -13.89 -0.79 3.10
CA SER A 73 -13.92 -0.13 1.80
C SER A 73 -13.09 -0.89 0.76
N GLN A 74 -13.55 -0.90 -0.50
CA GLN A 74 -12.79 -1.43 -1.63
C GLN A 74 -11.58 -0.55 -1.97
N PHE A 75 -11.69 0.75 -1.72
CA PHE A 75 -10.63 1.74 -1.93
C PHE A 75 -10.65 2.78 -0.82
N LEU A 76 -9.48 3.09 -0.28
CA LEU A 76 -9.26 4.12 0.71
C LEU A 76 -7.98 4.89 0.35
N ALA A 77 -8.11 6.20 0.20
CA ALA A 77 -6.97 7.10 0.08
C ALA A 77 -6.59 7.61 1.48
N VAL A 78 -5.43 7.19 1.99
CA VAL A 78 -4.95 7.57 3.32
C VAL A 78 -3.98 8.73 3.17
N GLN A 79 -4.21 9.84 3.87
CA GLN A 79 -3.30 10.99 3.87
C GLN A 79 -1.99 10.61 4.58
N LYS A 80 -0.85 10.68 3.87
CA LYS A 80 0.46 10.25 4.37
C LYS A 80 0.91 11.00 5.62
N GLN A 81 0.54 12.28 5.73
CA GLN A 81 0.85 13.10 6.91
C GLN A 81 0.18 12.62 8.20
N HIS A 82 -0.86 11.80 8.11
CA HIS A 82 -1.56 11.21 9.26
C HIS A 82 -1.16 9.76 9.54
N ILE A 83 -0.20 9.21 8.78
CA ILE A 83 0.35 7.88 9.05
C ILE A 83 1.42 8.03 10.13
N ILE A 84 1.19 7.41 11.29
CA ILE A 84 2.18 7.37 12.37
C ILE A 84 3.22 6.30 12.06
N TRP A 85 2.76 5.13 11.63
CA TRP A 85 3.60 4.04 11.16
C TRP A 85 2.83 3.13 10.20
N ILE A 86 3.57 2.40 9.39
CA ILE A 86 3.06 1.41 8.45
C ILE A 86 4.06 0.25 8.38
N MET A 87 3.55 -0.97 8.28
CA MET A 87 4.37 -2.17 8.12
C MET A 87 3.71 -3.18 7.18
N PRO A 88 4.50 -4.02 6.48
CA PRO A 88 3.98 -5.21 5.82
C PRO A 88 3.36 -6.18 6.83
N ALA A 89 2.19 -6.73 6.54
CA ALA A 89 1.47 -7.61 7.46
C ALA A 89 2.02 -9.05 7.47
N ASP A 90 2.69 -9.45 6.40
CA ASP A 90 3.36 -10.74 6.22
C ASP A 90 4.65 -10.86 7.05
N GLU A 91 5.20 -9.75 7.53
CA GLU A 91 6.38 -9.71 8.41
C GLU A 91 6.03 -9.84 9.91
N ILE A 92 4.75 -10.06 10.25
CA ILE A 92 4.36 -10.35 11.64
C ILE A 92 4.65 -11.83 11.94
N GLU A 93 5.72 -12.09 12.68
CA GLU A 93 5.88 -13.37 13.37
C GLU A 93 4.76 -13.52 14.42
N ASN A 94 3.85 -14.48 14.21
CA ASN A 94 2.92 -14.90 15.25
C ASN A 94 3.72 -15.48 16.42
N LYS A 95 3.94 -14.69 17.48
CA LYS A 95 4.58 -15.15 18.71
C LYS A 95 3.67 -15.96 19.64
N ASP A 96 2.41 -16.19 19.27
CA ASP A 96 1.46 -16.95 20.09
C ASP A 96 0.97 -18.21 19.36
N ALA A 97 1.82 -19.24 19.37
CA ALA A 97 1.45 -20.64 19.18
C ALA A 97 2.20 -21.52 20.19
N GLY A 98 2.23 -21.08 21.45
CA GLY A 98 2.91 -21.77 22.54
C GLY A 98 2.29 -21.43 23.89
N ALA A 99 1.13 -22.03 24.19
CA ALA A 99 0.63 -22.28 25.54
C ALA A 99 -0.34 -23.47 25.50
#